data_AF-A0A3D5SWN0-F1
#
_entry.id   AF-A0A3D5SWN0-F1
#
_cell.length_a   1.000
_cell.length_b   1.000
_cell.length_c   1.000
_cell.angle_alpha   90.00
_cell.angle_beta   90.00
_cell.angle_gamma   90.00
#
_symmetry.space_group_name_H-M   'P 1'
#
loop_
_entity.id
_entity.type
_entity.pdbx_description
1 polymer ?
#
loop_
_entity_poly.entity_id
_entity_poly.type
_entity_poly.pdbx_seq_one_letter_code
_entity_poly.pdbx_strand_id
1 'polypeptide(L)'
;MAERKSGADKLLYCSFCGKSQHEVRKLIAGPSVFICDECIELCNDIIRDEISADQGPKGSRGELPAPKEICAILDQYVIGQDHAKRILSVAVYNHYKRLKHLAKSDEVELAKSNILLIGPTGSGKTLLAQTLARLLNVPFVMADATTLTEAGYVGEDVENII
;
A
#
# COMPACT_ATOMS: atom_id res chain seq x y z
N MET A 1 -13.00 -4.49 70.33
CA MET A 1 -12.73 -3.05 70.06
C MET A 1 -11.32 -3.00 69.53
N ALA A 2 -11.05 -2.83 68.23
CA ALA A 2 -11.05 -1.59 67.41
C ALA A 2 -9.76 -1.75 66.56
N GLU A 3 -9.61 -1.47 65.26
CA GLU A 3 -10.38 -0.88 64.18
C GLU A 3 -9.73 -1.36 62.85
N ARG A 4 -10.53 -1.48 61.78
CA ARG A 4 -10.05 -1.62 60.40
C ARG A 4 -9.52 -0.26 59.94
N LYS A 5 -8.28 -0.17 59.45
CA LYS A 5 -7.80 0.98 58.67
C LYS A 5 -7.66 0.59 57.20
N SER A 6 -8.60 1.12 56.41
CA SER A 6 -8.73 1.10 54.96
C SER A 6 -7.45 1.55 54.25
N GLY A 7 -7.04 0.77 53.24
CA GLY A 7 -5.88 1.06 52.38
C GLY A 7 -6.07 2.34 51.58
N ALA A 8 -5.02 3.16 51.53
CA ALA A 8 -4.95 4.32 50.67
C ALA A 8 -4.84 3.86 49.22
N ASP A 9 -5.93 4.01 48.45
CA ASP A 9 -5.90 3.89 46.99
C ASP A 9 -4.90 4.92 46.43
N LYS A 10 -3.75 4.44 45.97
CA LYS A 10 -2.81 5.27 45.21
C LYS A 10 -3.49 5.61 43.89
N LEU A 11 -3.98 6.84 43.78
CA LEU A 11 -4.46 7.41 42.52
C LEU A 11 -3.36 7.24 41.45
N LEU A 12 -3.70 6.51 40.39
CA LEU A 12 -2.81 6.27 39.26
C LEU A 12 -2.99 7.42 38.25
N TYR A 13 -1.88 7.84 37.63
CA TYR A 13 -1.85 8.95 36.69
C TYR A 13 -1.25 8.51 35.36
N CYS A 14 -1.80 9.01 34.26
CA CYS A 14 -1.22 8.83 32.93
C CYS A 14 0.15 9.52 32.84
N SER A 15 1.17 8.79 32.40
CA SER A 15 2.54 9.31 32.26
C SER A 15 2.71 10.30 31.09
N PHE A 16 1.72 10.42 30.21
CA PHE A 16 1.76 11.31 29.03
C PHE A 16 1.02 12.63 29.26
N CYS A 17 -0.22 12.59 29.76
CA CYS A 17 -1.04 13.77 29.97
C CYS A 17 -1.22 14.18 31.45
N GLY A 18 -0.78 13.36 32.40
CA GLY A 18 -0.89 13.65 33.83
C GLY A 18 -2.30 13.47 34.44
N LYS A 19 -3.31 13.09 33.64
CA LYS A 19 -4.67 12.85 34.12
C LYS A 19 -4.75 11.66 35.07
N SER A 20 -5.61 11.75 36.08
CA SER A 20 -5.86 10.67 37.03
C SER A 20 -6.76 9.57 36.44
N GLN A 21 -6.75 8.38 37.03
CA GLN A 21 -7.62 7.25 36.65
C GLN A 21 -9.11 7.60 36.61
N HIS A 22 -9.57 8.59 37.38
CA HIS A 22 -10.97 9.02 37.42
C HIS A 22 -11.34 10.02 36.31
N GLU A 23 -10.35 10.67 35.70
CA GLU A 23 -10.55 11.68 34.64
C GLU A 23 -10.56 11.06 33.24
N VAL A 24 -10.20 9.79 33.11
CA VAL A 24 -10.10 9.08 31.84
C VAL A 24 -10.96 7.83 31.84
N ARG A 25 -11.49 7.44 30.67
CA ARG A 25 -12.40 6.29 30.57
C ARG A 25 -11.66 4.97 30.76
N LYS A 26 -10.41 4.89 30.29
CA LYS A 26 -9.53 3.74 30.52
C LYS A 26 -8.10 4.19 30.78
N LEU A 27 -7.49 3.57 31.79
CA LEU A 27 -6.07 3.70 32.08
C LEU A 27 -5.43 2.31 31.98
N ILE A 28 -4.44 2.16 31.10
CA ILE A 28 -3.73 0.91 30.87
C ILE A 28 -2.43 0.93 31.67
N ALA A 29 -2.21 -0.11 32.47
CA ALA A 29 -1.04 -0.26 33.33
C ALA A 29 0.03 -1.14 32.68
N GLY A 30 1.23 -0.60 32.52
CA GLY A 30 2.46 -1.33 32.22
C GLY A 30 3.32 -1.52 33.48
N PRO A 31 4.49 -2.20 33.36
CA PRO A 31 5.37 -2.50 34.50
C PRO A 31 5.82 -1.26 35.29
N SER A 32 6.04 -0.13 34.60
CA SER A 32 6.53 1.12 35.20
C SER A 32 5.87 2.39 34.62
N VAL A 33 4.83 2.25 33.81
CA VAL A 33 4.22 3.35 33.04
C VAL A 33 2.73 3.14 32.89
N PHE A 34 1.97 4.23 32.83
CA PHE A 34 0.52 4.19 32.61
C PHE A 34 0.15 5.11 31.45
N ILE A 35 -0.78 4.68 30.61
CA ILE A 35 -1.27 5.45 29.46
C ILE A 35 -2.79 5.40 29.40
N CYS A 36 -3.44 6.54 29.13
CA CYS A 36 -4.89 6.62 28.99
C CYS A 36 -5.35 6.44 27.54
N ASP A 37 -6.64 6.17 27.34
CA ASP A 37 -7.26 6.02 26.03
C ASP A 37 -7.09 7.26 25.13
N GLU A 38 -7.22 8.47 25.68
CA GLU A 38 -7.02 9.71 24.91
C GLU A 38 -5.58 9.84 24.36
N CYS A 39 -4.57 9.50 25.17
CA CYS A 39 -3.18 9.54 24.72
C CYS A 39 -2.90 8.47 23.67
N ILE A 40 -3.55 7.30 23.76
CA ILE A 40 -3.43 6.26 22.74
C ILE A 40 -4.04 6.73 21.42
N GLU A 41 -5.19 7.40 21.45
CA GLU A 41 -5.81 7.98 20.26
C GLU A 41 -4.89 9.03 19.63
N LEU A 42 -4.38 9.97 20.44
CA LEU A 42 -3.46 11.00 19.96
C LEU A 42 -2.17 10.42 19.38
N CYS A 43 -1.55 9.44 20.05
CA CYS A 43 -0.37 8.75 19.54
C CYS A 43 -0.67 8.01 18.24
N ASN A 44 -1.83 7.35 18.14
CA ASN A 44 -2.24 6.69 16.90
C ASN A 44 -2.43 7.68 15.76
N ASP A 45 -2.97 8.88 16.03
CA ASP A 45 -3.16 9.91 15.02
C ASP A 45 -1.82 10.47 14.52
N ILE A 46 -0.89 10.76 15.43
CA ILE A 46 0.48 11.19 15.07
C ILE A 46 1.17 10.13 14.19
N ILE A 47 1.10 8.86 14.58
CA ILE A 47 1.70 7.75 13.81
C ILE A 47 1.03 7.63 12.43
N ARG A 48 -0.30 7.81 12.34
CA ARG A 48 -1.02 7.78 11.07
C ARG A 48 -0.64 8.93 10.16
N ASP A 49 -0.40 10.12 10.71
CA ASP A 49 0.02 11.30 9.96
C ASP A 49 1.45 11.17 9.43
N GLU A 50 2.38 10.62 10.22
CA GLU A 50 3.75 10.35 9.75
C GLU A 50 3.78 9.29 8.64
N ILE A 51 3.04 8.19 8.79
CA ILE A 51 2.89 7.18 7.72
C ILE A 51 2.23 7.78 6.47
N SER A 52 1.38 8.80 6.63
CA SER A 52 0.72 9.47 5.50
C SER A 52 1.60 10.54 4.84
N ALA A 53 2.62 11.06 5.53
CA ALA A 53 3.56 12.05 5.01
C ALA A 53 4.68 11.44 4.16
N ASP A 54 5.04 10.18 4.41
CA ASP A 54 5.98 9.39 3.58
C ASP A 54 5.30 8.70 2.38
N GLN A 55 3.98 8.84 2.27
CA GLN A 55 3.19 8.34 1.14
C GLN A 55 2.85 9.53 0.24
N GLY A 56 3.32 9.48 -1.02
CA GLY A 56 2.84 10.32 -2.11
C GLY A 56 1.29 10.33 -2.19
N PRO A 57 0.73 11.20 -3.04
CA PRO A 57 -0.61 11.76 -2.90
C PRO A 57 -1.69 10.71 -2.61
N LYS A 58 -2.41 10.96 -1.51
CA LYS A 58 -3.58 10.24 -1.00
C LYS A 58 -4.61 9.94 -2.10
N GLY A 59 -4.63 8.69 -2.56
CA GLY A 59 -5.87 7.93 -2.72
C GLY A 59 -6.11 7.13 -1.44
N SER A 60 -7.36 6.97 -1.01
CA SER A 60 -7.73 6.24 0.20
C SER A 60 -6.97 4.92 0.35
N ARG A 61 -6.62 4.54 1.58
CA ARG A 61 -6.28 3.14 1.91
C ARG A 61 -7.48 2.25 1.58
N GLY A 62 -7.66 1.85 0.32
CA GLY A 62 -8.78 0.98 -0.04
C GLY A 62 -9.12 0.86 -1.51
N GLU A 63 -9.15 1.95 -2.27
CA GLU A 63 -9.76 1.91 -3.60
C GLU A 63 -8.73 1.99 -4.71
N LEU A 64 -8.64 0.90 -5.47
CA LEU A 64 -7.91 0.88 -6.72
C LEU A 64 -8.70 1.74 -7.71
N PRO A 65 -8.05 2.67 -8.44
CA PRO A 65 -8.74 3.51 -9.41
C PRO A 65 -9.49 2.63 -10.41
N ALA A 66 -10.71 3.04 -10.75
CA ALA A 66 -11.51 2.28 -11.69
C ALA A 66 -10.80 2.20 -13.05
N PRO A 67 -11.00 1.14 -13.86
CA PRO A 67 -10.35 1.03 -15.17
C PRO A 67 -10.60 2.24 -16.09
N LYS A 68 -11.75 2.92 -15.94
CA LYS A 68 -12.06 4.16 -16.67
C LYS A 68 -11.16 5.32 -16.26
N GLU A 69 -10.83 5.44 -14.98
CA GLU A 69 -9.97 6.49 -14.43
C GLU A 69 -8.52 6.26 -14.87
N ILE A 70 -8.05 5.02 -14.82
CA ILE A 70 -6.71 4.64 -15.32
C ILE A 70 -6.62 4.99 -16.81
N CYS A 71 -7.63 4.66 -17.60
CA CYS A 71 -7.67 4.99 -19.03
C CYS A 71 -7.64 6.50 -19.26
N ALA A 72 -8.44 7.27 -18.51
CA ALA A 72 -8.49 8.72 -18.62
C ALA A 72 -7.15 9.39 -18.28
N ILE A 73 -6.39 8.85 -17.34
CA ILE A 73 -5.04 9.36 -17.05
C ILE A 73 -4.08 8.97 -18.17
N LEU A 74 -4.13 7.73 -18.67
CA LEU A 74 -3.32 7.31 -19.82
C LEU A 74 -3.59 8.18 -21.06
N ASP A 75 -4.84 8.61 -21.26
CA ASP A 75 -5.23 9.50 -22.36
C ASP A 75 -4.52 10.86 -22.34
N GLN A 76 -4.09 11.34 -21.16
CA GLN A 76 -3.37 12.61 -21.04
C GLN A 76 -1.93 12.53 -21.59
N TYR A 77 -1.36 11.33 -21.67
CA TYR A 77 0.03 11.11 -22.07
C TYR A 77 0.18 10.37 -23.41
N VAL A 78 -0.77 9.47 -23.73
CA VAL A 78 -0.72 8.64 -24.94
C VAL A 78 -1.98 8.89 -25.77
N ILE A 79 -1.78 9.58 -26.89
CA ILE A 79 -2.86 9.93 -27.82
C ILE A 79 -3.22 8.73 -28.71
N GLY A 80 -4.52 8.43 -28.80
CA GLY A 80 -5.02 7.24 -29.50
C GLY A 80 -4.68 5.94 -28.77
N GLN A 81 -4.63 4.79 -29.47
CA GLN A 81 -4.38 3.47 -28.85
C GLN A 81 -5.44 3.04 -27.82
N ASP A 82 -6.71 3.39 -28.04
CA ASP A 82 -7.80 3.22 -27.07
C ASP A 82 -8.02 1.76 -26.66
N HIS A 83 -7.82 0.84 -27.61
CA HIS A 83 -7.88 -0.60 -27.35
C HIS A 83 -6.81 -1.05 -26.34
N ALA A 84 -5.55 -0.61 -26.54
CA ALA A 84 -4.45 -0.95 -25.64
C ALA A 84 -4.64 -0.33 -24.24
N LYS A 85 -5.05 0.95 -24.18
CA LYS A 85 -5.32 1.65 -22.91
C LYS A 85 -6.42 0.96 -22.10
N ARG A 86 -7.49 0.52 -22.76
CA ARG A 86 -8.58 -0.24 -22.12
C ARG A 86 -8.08 -1.57 -21.55
N ILE A 87 -7.32 -2.34 -22.32
CA ILE A 87 -6.77 -3.64 -21.88
C ILE A 87 -5.84 -3.45 -20.69
N LEU A 88 -4.90 -2.50 -20.78
CA LEU A 88 -3.94 -2.21 -19.70
C LEU A 88 -4.66 -1.81 -18.42
N SER A 89 -5.66 -0.93 -18.53
CA SER A 89 -6.44 -0.46 -17.38
C SER A 89 -7.16 -1.60 -16.65
N VAL A 90 -7.79 -2.51 -17.41
CA VAL A 90 -8.49 -3.67 -16.83
C VAL A 90 -7.50 -4.67 -16.23
N ALA A 91 -6.42 -4.98 -16.94
CA ALA A 91 -5.43 -5.94 -16.48
C ALA A 91 -4.74 -5.51 -15.18
N VAL A 92 -4.41 -4.22 -15.06
CA VAL A 92 -3.83 -3.62 -13.85
C VAL A 92 -4.81 -3.66 -12.69
N TYR A 93 -6.05 -3.23 -12.93
CA TYR A 93 -7.09 -3.27 -11.92
C TYR A 93 -7.27 -4.70 -11.37
N ASN A 94 -7.33 -5.69 -12.26
CA ASN A 94 -7.42 -7.10 -11.89
C ASN A 94 -6.16 -7.61 -11.20
N HIS A 95 -4.96 -7.15 -11.60
CA HIS A 95 -3.70 -7.51 -10.95
C HIS A 95 -3.71 -7.13 -9.47
N TYR A 96 -4.08 -5.89 -9.15
CA TYR A 96 -4.16 -5.47 -7.74
C TYR A 96 -5.34 -6.09 -7.00
N LYS A 97 -6.47 -6.32 -7.67
CA LYS A 97 -7.59 -7.05 -7.07
C LYS A 97 -7.13 -8.45 -6.66
N ARG A 98 -6.35 -9.13 -7.51
CA ARG A 98 -5.71 -10.41 -7.18
C ARG A 98 -4.77 -10.30 -5.98
N LEU A 99 -3.88 -9.31 -5.94
CA LEU A 99 -2.96 -9.12 -4.80
C LEU A 99 -3.71 -8.92 -3.48
N LYS A 100 -4.82 -8.17 -3.50
CA LYS A 100 -5.70 -8.00 -2.32
C LYS A 100 -6.42 -9.29 -1.94
N HIS A 101 -6.80 -10.12 -2.91
CA HIS A 101 -7.40 -11.43 -2.65
C HIS A 101 -6.38 -12.43 -2.09
N LEU A 102 -5.12 -12.45 -2.55
CA LEU A 102 -4.08 -13.33 -1.98
C LEU A 102 -3.86 -13.13 -0.47
N ALA A 103 -4.13 -11.92 0.04
CA ALA A 103 -4.07 -11.63 1.48
C ALA A 103 -5.28 -12.16 2.27
N LYS A 104 -6.37 -12.54 1.59
CA LYS A 104 -7.54 -13.19 2.18
C LYS A 104 -7.47 -14.67 1.82
N SER A 105 -7.55 -15.55 2.81
CA SER A 105 -7.48 -17.01 2.62
C SER A 105 -8.74 -17.58 1.95
N ASP A 106 -9.08 -17.12 0.74
CA ASP A 106 -10.12 -17.71 -0.10
C ASP A 106 -9.54 -18.86 -0.94
N GLU A 107 -10.33 -19.93 -1.10
CA GLU A 107 -9.99 -21.14 -1.88
C GLU A 107 -9.91 -20.92 -3.40
N VAL A 108 -10.17 -19.70 -3.89
CA VAL A 108 -10.23 -19.38 -5.32
C VAL A 108 -8.91 -18.78 -5.79
N GLU A 109 -8.14 -19.57 -6.55
CA GLU A 109 -6.92 -19.10 -7.20
C GLU A 109 -7.26 -18.22 -8.42
N LEU A 110 -6.77 -16.97 -8.41
CA LEU A 110 -6.91 -16.04 -9.52
C LEU A 110 -5.65 -16.10 -10.41
N ALA A 111 -5.83 -16.45 -11.69
CA ALA A 111 -4.72 -16.56 -12.64
C ALA A 111 -4.02 -15.21 -12.95
N LYS A 112 -2.77 -15.28 -13.42
CA LYS A 112 -2.03 -14.11 -13.93
C LYS A 112 -2.31 -13.85 -15.40
N SER A 113 -2.80 -12.65 -15.68
CA SER A 113 -2.94 -12.12 -17.03
C SER A 113 -1.70 -11.30 -17.38
N ASN A 114 -0.82 -11.89 -18.19
CA ASN A 114 0.27 -11.15 -18.84
C ASN A 114 -0.26 -10.47 -20.11
N ILE A 115 0.42 -9.41 -20.56
CA ILE A 115 0.02 -8.62 -21.72
C ILE A 115 1.14 -8.63 -22.74
N LEU A 116 0.81 -8.88 -24.00
CA LEU A 116 1.70 -8.69 -25.14
C LEU A 116 1.23 -7.46 -25.93
N LEU A 117 2.08 -6.44 -26.06
CA LEU A 117 1.79 -5.24 -26.84
C LEU A 117 2.40 -5.35 -28.24
N ILE A 118 1.54 -5.41 -29.26
CA ILE A 118 1.94 -5.49 -30.67
C ILE A 118 1.63 -4.15 -31.35
N GLY A 119 2.61 -3.58 -32.04
CA GLY A 119 2.43 -2.35 -32.80
C GLY A 119 3.73 -1.84 -33.42
N PRO A 120 3.66 -0.92 -34.40
CA PRO A 120 4.82 -0.39 -35.11
C PRO A 120 5.79 0.36 -34.18
N THR A 121 7.00 0.62 -34.64
CA THR A 121 7.96 1.47 -33.91
C THR A 121 7.36 2.87 -33.68
N GLY A 122 7.72 3.50 -32.55
CA GLY A 122 7.23 4.86 -32.23
C GLY A 122 5.75 4.98 -31.83
N SER A 123 4.97 3.89 -31.77
CA SER A 123 3.54 3.92 -31.40
C SER A 123 3.22 4.16 -29.91
N GLY A 124 4.24 4.38 -29.07
CA GLY A 124 4.04 4.66 -27.64
C GLY A 124 3.95 3.45 -26.71
N LYS A 125 4.33 2.23 -27.16
CA LYS A 125 4.32 1.02 -26.32
C LYS A 125 5.08 1.18 -24.98
N THR A 126 6.32 1.66 -25.06
CA THR A 126 7.15 1.90 -23.86
C THR A 126 6.58 3.03 -23.00
N LEU A 127 6.05 4.08 -23.63
CA LEU A 127 5.45 5.22 -22.92
C LEU A 127 4.18 4.84 -22.16
N LEU A 128 3.36 3.91 -22.70
CA LEU A 128 2.21 3.33 -22.01
C LEU A 128 2.64 2.65 -20.70
N ALA A 129 3.67 1.79 -20.76
CA ALA A 129 4.17 1.06 -19.60
C ALA A 129 4.77 2.02 -18.54
N GLN A 130 5.58 2.99 -18.96
CA GLN A 130 6.18 3.98 -18.06
C GLN A 130 5.15 4.89 -17.40
N THR A 131 4.14 5.35 -18.15
CA THR A 131 3.07 6.20 -17.60
C THR A 131 2.22 5.42 -16.60
N LEU A 132 1.94 4.16 -16.90
CA LEU A 132 1.20 3.28 -16.01
C LEU A 132 1.96 3.02 -14.69
N ALA A 133 3.27 2.77 -14.76
CA ALA A 133 4.10 2.61 -13.56
C ALA A 133 4.12 3.86 -12.68
N ARG A 134 4.28 5.05 -13.29
CA ARG A 134 4.23 6.34 -12.59
C ARG A 134 2.87 6.58 -11.93
N LEU A 135 1.78 6.25 -12.61
CA LEU A 135 0.42 6.39 -12.08
C LEU A 135 0.20 5.54 -10.83
N LEU A 136 0.71 4.32 -10.84
CA LEU A 136 0.50 3.34 -9.77
C LEU A 136 1.52 3.43 -8.64
N ASN A 137 2.56 4.26 -8.80
CA ASN A 137 3.67 4.42 -7.86
C ASN A 137 4.28 3.06 -7.43
N VAL A 138 4.60 2.21 -8.40
CA VAL A 138 5.21 0.89 -8.15
C VAL A 138 6.57 0.74 -8.80
N PRO A 139 7.43 -0.16 -8.26
CA PRO A 139 8.67 -0.54 -8.92
C PRO A 139 8.41 -0.98 -10.36
N PHE A 140 9.24 -0.48 -11.27
CA PHE A 140 9.11 -0.73 -12.70
C PHE A 140 10.49 -0.97 -13.30
N VAL A 141 10.61 -2.09 -14.02
CA VAL A 141 11.83 -2.52 -14.69
C VAL A 141 11.57 -2.55 -16.19
N MET A 142 12.53 -2.05 -16.97
CA MET A 142 12.57 -2.20 -18.42
C MET A 142 13.76 -3.08 -18.77
N ALA A 143 13.51 -4.17 -19.49
CA ALA A 143 14.53 -5.09 -19.97
C ALA A 143 14.34 -5.33 -21.47
N ASP A 144 15.44 -5.58 -22.18
CA ASP A 144 15.44 -5.97 -23.59
C ASP A 144 15.65 -7.48 -23.69
N ALA A 145 14.75 -8.18 -24.38
CA ALA A 145 14.87 -9.63 -24.54
C ALA A 145 16.05 -10.02 -25.46
N THR A 146 16.58 -9.10 -26.26
CA THR A 146 17.69 -9.38 -27.17
C THR A 146 19.04 -9.56 -26.46
N THR A 147 19.17 -9.09 -25.21
CA THR A 147 20.39 -9.28 -24.39
C THR A 147 20.37 -10.59 -23.62
N LEU A 148 19.21 -11.24 -23.54
CA LEU A 148 19.02 -12.46 -22.75
C LEU A 148 19.43 -13.70 -23.53
N THR A 149 20.21 -14.56 -22.87
CA THR A 149 20.64 -15.84 -23.43
C THR A 149 20.27 -17.00 -22.52
N GLU A 150 20.17 -18.20 -23.07
CA GLU A 150 20.00 -19.40 -22.27
C GLU A 150 21.15 -19.58 -21.27
N ALA A 151 20.86 -20.18 -20.11
CA ALA A 151 21.85 -20.48 -19.09
C ALA A 151 23.03 -21.26 -19.68
N GLY A 152 24.25 -20.77 -19.45
CA GLY A 152 25.48 -21.37 -19.98
C GLY A 152 25.96 -20.78 -21.31
N TYR A 153 25.28 -19.78 -21.88
CA TYR A 153 25.78 -18.98 -23.00
C TYR A 153 26.26 -17.60 -22.55
N VAL A 154 27.07 -16.95 -23.39
CA VAL A 154 27.58 -15.59 -23.12
C VAL A 154 26.47 -14.57 -23.37
N GLY A 155 25.90 -14.03 -22.28
CA GLY A 155 24.84 -13.02 -22.29
C GLY A 155 24.27 -12.79 -20.88
N GLU A 156 23.19 -12.01 -20.76
CA GLU A 156 22.51 -11.78 -19.49
C GLU A 156 21.55 -12.91 -19.14
N ASP A 157 21.58 -13.39 -17.90
CA ASP A 157 20.61 -14.36 -17.38
C ASP A 157 19.25 -13.70 -17.15
N VAL A 158 18.16 -14.45 -17.35
CA VAL A 158 16.77 -14.06 -17.06
C VAL A 158 16.58 -13.71 -15.58
N GLU A 159 17.36 -14.31 -14.68
CA GLU A 159 17.31 -14.01 -13.24
C GLU A 159 17.70 -12.55 -12.92
N ASN A 160 18.47 -11.88 -13.79
CA ASN A 160 18.91 -10.50 -13.57
C ASN A 160 17.79 -9.45 -13.76
N ILE A 161 16.61 -9.84 -14.24
CA ILE A 161 15.47 -8.93 -14.49
C ILE A 161 14.64 -8.68 -13.21
N ILE A 162 14.75 -9.56 -12.20
CA ILE A 162 13.85 -9.62 -11.04
C ILE A 162 14.40 -8.85 -9.83
#